data_AF-A0A353D8J8-F1
#
_entry.id   AF-A0A353D8J8-F1
#
_cell.length_a   1.000
_cell.length_b   1.000
_cell.length_c   1.000
_cell.angle_alpha   90.00
_cell.angle_beta   90.00
_cell.angle_gamma   90.00
#
_symmetry.space_group_name_H-M   'P 1'
#
loop_
_entity.id
_entity.type
_entity.pdbx_description
1 polymer ?
#
loop_
_entity_poly.entity_id
_entity_poly.type
_entity_poly.pdbx_seq_one_letter_code
_entity_poly.pdbx_strand_id
1 'polypeptide(L)'
;MNGAAARPVLTSAILLAVACGMVLGLLALTDPSELLASLSRARPGPLWAATCLHLLGSVLRAARLQRLLDRAVPFLRVFLVANTGNMLNSLVPLRAGEFCMAFLFSRDLPGGGGEALAKVFADRVLDLVAVTLLFIAAALFFPP
;
A
#
# COMPACT_ATOMS: atom_id res chain seq x y z
N MET A 1 25.19 -3.87 -27.08
CA MET A 1 24.52 -4.25 -25.81
C MET A 1 23.81 -3.06 -25.12
N ASN A 2 23.31 -2.03 -25.83
CA ASN A 2 22.92 -0.75 -25.20
C ASN A 2 21.41 -0.39 -25.27
N GLY A 3 20.55 -1.20 -25.91
CA GLY A 3 19.14 -0.85 -26.11
C GLY A 3 18.19 -1.24 -24.97
N ALA A 4 18.49 -2.32 -24.22
CA ALA A 4 17.57 -2.89 -23.23
C ALA A 4 17.56 -2.15 -21.89
N ALA A 5 18.70 -1.56 -21.48
CA ALA A 5 18.82 -0.80 -20.24
C ALA A 5 18.35 0.66 -20.34
N ALA A 6 18.27 1.21 -21.57
CA ALA A 6 17.86 2.60 -21.78
C ALA A 6 16.36 2.85 -21.52
N ARG A 7 15.51 1.87 -21.84
CA ARG A 7 14.06 1.93 -21.61
C ARG A 7 13.65 2.10 -20.13
N PRO A 8 14.12 1.25 -19.18
CA PRO A 8 13.72 1.40 -17.78
C PRO A 8 14.28 2.67 -17.13
N VAL A 9 15.46 3.14 -17.54
CA VAL A 9 16.05 4.40 -17.07
C VAL A 9 15.22 5.60 -17.56
N LEU A 10 14.82 5.59 -18.84
CA LEU A 10 13.97 6.63 -19.41
C LEU A 10 12.60 6.70 -18.73
N THR A 11 11.95 5.56 -18.50
CA THR A 11 10.65 5.52 -17.78
C THR A 11 10.78 6.06 -16.36
N SER A 12 11.84 5.69 -15.65
CA SER A 12 12.06 6.18 -14.27
C SER A 12 12.33 7.69 -14.25
N ALA A 13 13.09 8.20 -15.22
CA ALA A 13 13.34 9.63 -15.36
C ALA A 13 12.06 10.41 -15.69
N ILE A 14 11.20 9.89 -16.57
CA ILE A 14 9.89 10.49 -16.88
C ILE A 14 9.01 10.52 -15.63
N LEU A 15 8.88 9.41 -14.91
CA LEU A 15 8.08 9.33 -13.68
C LEU A 15 8.58 10.31 -12.62
N LEU A 16 9.90 10.42 -12.45
CA LEU A 16 10.50 11.39 -11.52
C LEU A 16 10.21 12.84 -11.95
N ALA A 17 10.34 13.14 -13.24
CA ALA A 17 10.05 14.47 -13.77
C ALA A 17 8.57 14.85 -13.58
N VAL A 18 7.64 13.93 -13.83
CA VAL A 18 6.21 14.13 -13.59
C VAL A 18 5.92 14.34 -12.10
N ALA A 19 6.48 13.51 -11.23
CA ALA A 19 6.31 13.64 -9.79
C ALA A 19 6.85 15.00 -9.27
N CYS A 20 8.07 15.37 -9.66
CA CYS A 20 8.65 16.67 -9.33
C CYS A 20 7.82 17.82 -9.90
N GLY A 21 7.35 17.72 -11.14
CA GLY A 21 6.49 18.72 -11.77
C GLY A 21 5.17 18.90 -11.02
N MET A 22 4.52 17.82 -10.58
CA MET A 22 3.32 17.89 -9.75
C MET A 22 3.60 18.55 -8.41
N VAL A 23 4.67 18.16 -7.70
CA VAL A 23 5.00 18.73 -6.39
C VAL A 23 5.35 20.21 -6.50
N LEU A 24 6.21 20.58 -7.46
CA LEU A 24 6.60 21.97 -7.69
C LEU A 24 5.40 22.81 -8.16
N GLY A 25 4.53 22.25 -9.00
CA GLY A 25 3.28 22.89 -9.40
C GLY A 25 2.36 23.13 -8.22
N LEU A 26 2.19 22.14 -7.34
CA LEU A 26 1.38 22.28 -6.13
C LEU A 26 1.94 23.36 -5.20
N LEU A 27 3.26 23.36 -4.99
CA LEU A 27 3.93 24.35 -4.14
C LEU A 27 3.92 25.76 -4.75
N ALA A 28 3.99 25.88 -6.08
CA ALA A 28 3.88 27.17 -6.76
C ALA A 28 2.45 27.73 -6.73
N LEU A 29 1.44 26.87 -6.65
CA LEU A 29 0.03 27.22 -6.57
C LEU A 29 -0.47 27.45 -5.12
N THR A 30 0.34 27.13 -4.11
CA THR A 30 -0.09 27.14 -2.70
C THR A 30 0.80 28.07 -1.88
N ASP A 31 0.20 29.07 -1.22
CA ASP A 31 0.91 29.89 -0.25
C ASP A 31 1.31 29.08 0.99
N PRO A 32 2.62 29.01 1.34
CA PRO A 32 3.09 28.22 2.49
C PRO A 32 2.46 28.66 3.81
N SER A 33 2.14 29.96 3.94
CA SER A 33 1.48 30.54 5.11
C SER A 33 0.03 30.07 5.25
N GLU A 34 -0.71 29.95 4.14
CA GLU A 34 -2.08 29.43 4.14
C GLU A 34 -2.11 27.92 4.46
N LEU A 35 -1.12 27.16 3.96
CA LEU A 35 -0.97 25.75 4.29
C LEU A 35 -0.75 25.56 5.80
N LEU A 36 0.17 26.34 6.40
CA LEU A 36 0.46 26.29 7.83
C LEU A 36 -0.73 26.75 8.68
N ALA A 37 -1.42 27.80 8.26
CA ALA A 37 -2.63 28.29 8.91
C ALA A 37 -3.74 27.21 8.87
N SER A 38 -3.89 26.50 7.76
CA SER A 38 -4.86 25.41 7.62
C SER A 38 -4.53 24.22 8.52
N LEU A 39 -3.25 23.84 8.63
CA LEU A 39 -2.79 22.81 9.56
C LEU A 39 -3.05 23.20 11.02
N SER A 40 -2.82 24.46 11.40
CA SER A 40 -3.08 24.94 12.78
C SER A 40 -4.57 24.99 13.15
N ARG A 41 -5.46 25.08 12.15
CA ARG A 41 -6.92 25.01 12.33
C ARG A 41 -7.49 23.61 12.17
N ALA A 42 -6.64 22.60 11.95
CA ALA A 42 -7.08 21.23 11.77
C ALA A 42 -7.80 20.72 13.02
N ARG A 43 -9.02 20.22 12.84
CA ARG A 43 -9.80 19.64 13.94
C ARG A 43 -9.26 18.24 14.26
N PRO A 44 -9.06 17.89 15.55
CA PRO A 44 -8.52 16.58 15.92
C PRO A 44 -9.52 15.42 15.70
N GLY A 45 -10.82 15.71 15.66
CA GLY A 45 -11.86 14.68 15.52
C GLY A 45 -11.72 13.81 14.25
N PRO A 46 -11.67 14.42 13.05
CA PRO A 46 -11.44 13.67 11.80
C PRO A 46 -10.13 12.90 11.78
N LEU A 47 -9.06 13.45 12.36
CA LEU A 47 -7.76 12.77 12.48
C LEU A 47 -7.90 11.47 13.28
N TRP A 48 -8.53 11.53 14.45
CA TRP A 48 -8.79 10.34 15.26
C TRP A 48 -9.66 9.31 14.53
N ALA A 49 -10.74 9.76 13.88
CA ALA A 49 -11.60 8.87 13.10
C ALA A 49 -10.82 8.16 11.99
N ALA A 50 -9.98 8.89 11.25
CA ALA A 50 -9.12 8.33 10.21
C ALA A 50 -8.11 7.32 10.78
N THR A 51 -7.48 7.63 11.91
CA THR A 51 -6.57 6.71 12.59
C THR A 51 -7.27 5.43 13.03
N CYS A 52 -8.45 5.55 13.66
CA CYS A 52 -9.24 4.38 14.08
C CYS A 52 -9.68 3.52 12.90
N LEU A 53 -10.14 4.14 11.81
CA LEU A 53 -10.50 3.44 10.58
C LEU A 53 -9.30 2.74 9.95
N HIS A 54 -8.13 3.40 9.93
CA HIS A 54 -6.90 2.80 9.44
C HIS A 54 -6.48 1.58 10.27
N LEU A 55 -6.49 1.70 11.60
CA LEU A 55 -6.18 0.58 12.50
C LEU A 55 -7.15 -0.58 12.31
N LEU A 56 -8.44 -0.30 12.21
CA LEU A 56 -9.47 -1.31 11.94
C LEU A 56 -9.21 -2.00 10.60
N GLY A 57 -8.91 -1.24 9.54
CA GLY A 57 -8.54 -1.77 8.23
C GLY A 57 -7.32 -2.69 8.29
N SER A 58 -6.28 -2.30 9.03
CA SER A 58 -5.07 -3.10 9.24
C SER A 58 -5.36 -4.41 9.99
N VAL A 59 -6.23 -4.37 11.00
CA VAL A 59 -6.68 -5.57 11.74
C VAL A 59 -7.46 -6.52 10.83
N LEU A 60 -8.43 -6.00 10.07
CA LEU A 60 -9.25 -6.79 9.15
C LEU A 60 -8.40 -7.43 8.05
N ARG A 61 -7.44 -6.68 7.50
CA ARG A 61 -6.45 -7.17 6.54
C ARG A 61 -5.63 -8.32 7.12
N ALA A 62 -5.09 -8.15 8.32
CA ALA A 62 -4.33 -9.21 8.99
C ALA A 62 -5.19 -10.45 9.24
N ALA A 63 -6.46 -10.28 9.63
CA ALA A 63 -7.39 -11.39 9.86
C ALA A 63 -7.70 -12.15 8.55
N ARG A 64 -7.87 -11.42 7.45
CA ARG A 64 -8.05 -12.02 6.12
C ARG A 64 -6.81 -12.79 5.70
N LEU A 65 -5.62 -12.18 5.77
CA LEU A 65 -4.36 -12.85 5.43
C LEU A 65 -4.10 -14.09 6.30
N GLN A 66 -4.43 -14.04 7.59
CA GLN A 66 -4.33 -15.21 8.47
C GLN A 66 -5.19 -16.39 7.98
N ARG A 67 -6.38 -16.10 7.43
CA ARG A 67 -7.22 -17.14 6.82
C ARG A 67 -6.61 -17.69 5.54
N LEU A 68 -6.00 -16.86 4.69
CA LEU A 68 -5.25 -17.34 3.52
C LEU A 68 -4.02 -18.17 3.91
N LEU A 69 -3.43 -17.90 5.08
CA LEU A 69 -2.36 -18.70 5.67
C LEU A 69 -2.86 -19.99 6.35
N ASP A 70 -4.13 -20.37 6.17
CA ASP A 70 -4.77 -21.52 6.81
C ASP A 70 -4.64 -21.50 8.35
N ARG A 71 -4.50 -20.30 8.93
CA ARG A 71 -4.21 -20.07 10.35
C ARG A 71 -2.94 -20.75 10.87
N ALA A 72 -2.00 -21.12 9.98
CA ALA A 72 -0.71 -21.69 10.35
C ALA A 72 0.15 -20.73 11.21
N VAL A 73 -0.07 -19.42 11.06
CA VAL A 73 0.66 -18.37 11.78
C VAL A 73 -0.27 -17.65 12.77
N PRO A 74 0.17 -17.37 14.02
CA PRO A 74 -0.64 -16.65 14.99
C PRO A 74 -0.95 -15.22 14.53
N PHE A 75 -2.16 -14.75 14.86
CA PHE A 75 -2.71 -13.48 14.36
C PHE A 75 -1.78 -12.29 14.59
N LEU A 76 -1.24 -12.15 15.82
CA LEU A 76 -0.36 -11.04 16.16
C LEU A 76 0.89 -11.02 15.27
N ARG A 77 1.44 -12.19 14.96
CA ARG A 77 2.60 -12.30 14.07
C ARG A 77 2.24 -11.92 12.64
N VAL A 78 1.08 -12.36 12.14
CA VAL A 78 0.57 -11.94 10.82
C VAL A 78 0.36 -10.43 10.76
N PHE A 79 -0.23 -9.84 11.82
CA PHE A 79 -0.45 -8.40 11.92
C PHE A 79 0.87 -7.61 11.90
N LEU A 80 1.87 -8.03 12.68
CA LEU A 80 3.18 -7.37 12.69
C LEU A 80 3.88 -7.49 11.34
N VAL A 81 3.94 -8.69 10.76
CA VAL A 81 4.56 -8.91 9.44
C VAL A 81 3.86 -8.11 8.35
N ALA A 82 2.52 -8.05 8.35
CA ALA A 82 1.76 -7.28 7.39
C ALA A 82 2.03 -5.76 7.48
N ASN A 83 2.12 -5.22 8.70
CA ASN A 83 2.46 -3.81 8.90
C ASN A 83 3.93 -3.51 8.54
N THR A 84 4.87 -4.41 8.85
CA THR A 84 6.26 -4.28 8.41
C THR A 84 6.36 -4.27 6.88
N GLY A 85 5.62 -5.16 6.19
CA GLY A 85 5.54 -5.17 4.74
C GLY A 85 4.98 -3.86 4.17
N ASN A 86 3.91 -3.33 4.78
CA ASN A 86 3.34 -2.04 4.39
C ASN A 86 4.34 -0.89 4.61
N MET A 87 5.05 -0.87 5.74
CA MET A 87 6.09 0.11 6.04
C MET A 87 7.22 0.06 4.99
N LEU A 88 7.66 -1.14 4.62
CA LEU A 88 8.71 -1.30 3.60
C LEU A 88 8.23 -0.85 2.22
N ASN A 89 6.96 -1.11 1.88
CA ASN A 89 6.34 -0.61 0.65
C ASN A 89 6.27 0.92 0.59
N SER A 90 6.28 1.62 1.73
CA SER A 90 6.36 3.09 1.79
C SER A 90 7.80 3.61 1.65
N LEU A 91 8.81 2.80 1.95
CA LEU A 91 10.21 3.20 1.92
C LEU A 91 10.93 2.80 0.62
N VAL A 92 10.54 1.67 0.03
CA VAL A 92 11.25 1.06 -1.09
C VAL A 92 10.33 0.94 -2.31
N PRO A 93 10.78 1.38 -3.50
CA PRO A 93 10.03 1.19 -4.74
C PRO A 93 9.87 -0.30 -5.09
N LEU A 94 9.02 -0.64 -6.06
CA LEU A 94 8.74 -2.00 -6.55
C LEU A 94 7.95 -2.93 -5.60
N ARG A 95 7.27 -2.37 -4.60
CA ARG A 95 6.51 -3.13 -3.61
C ARG A 95 7.31 -4.27 -2.95
N ALA A 96 8.58 -4.01 -2.65
CA ALA A 96 9.50 -4.96 -2.03
C ALA A 96 9.00 -5.51 -0.67
N GLY A 97 8.04 -4.82 -0.03
CA GLY A 97 7.36 -5.26 1.17
C GLY A 97 6.65 -6.61 1.03
N GLU A 98 6.14 -6.95 -0.15
CA GLU A 98 5.54 -8.28 -0.36
C GLU A 98 6.56 -9.41 -0.33
N PHE A 99 7.74 -9.20 -0.90
CA PHE A 99 8.84 -10.16 -0.84
C PHE A 99 9.38 -10.30 0.59
N CYS A 100 9.46 -9.20 1.33
CA CYS A 100 9.82 -9.23 2.75
C CYS A 100 8.82 -10.07 3.56
N MET A 101 7.51 -9.88 3.35
CA MET A 101 6.49 -10.70 4.02
C MET A 101 6.64 -12.18 3.66
N ALA A 102 6.81 -12.51 2.37
CA ALA A 102 7.00 -13.89 1.94
C ALA A 102 8.25 -14.52 2.58
N PHE A 103 9.35 -13.78 2.67
CA PHE A 103 10.56 -14.21 3.38
C PHE A 103 10.30 -14.42 4.87
N LEU A 104 9.60 -13.51 5.55
CA LEU A 104 9.31 -13.62 6.99
C LEU A 104 8.37 -14.79 7.30
N PHE A 105 7.39 -15.07 6.44
CA PHE A 105 6.49 -16.21 6.57
C PHE A 105 7.09 -17.55 6.11
N SER A 106 8.16 -17.52 5.30
CA SER A 106 8.82 -18.74 4.83
C SER A 106 9.32 -19.65 5.96
N ARG A 107 9.56 -19.07 7.14
CA ARG A 107 10.01 -19.79 8.33
C ARG A 107 8.89 -20.48 9.12
N ASP A 108 7.63 -20.16 8.82
CA ASP A 108 6.47 -20.63 9.57
C ASP A 108 5.55 -21.53 8.75
N LEU A 109 5.71 -21.51 7.42
CA LEU A 109 4.90 -22.30 6.50
C LEU A 109 5.68 -23.55 6.06
N PRO A 110 5.04 -24.73 6.03
CA PRO A 110 5.69 -25.96 5.62
C PRO A 110 6.14 -25.95 4.15
N GLY A 111 5.42 -25.24 3.26
CA GLY A 111 5.81 -25.04 1.86
C GLY A 111 6.79 -23.88 1.62
N GLY A 112 7.34 -23.30 2.69
CA GLY A 112 8.41 -22.31 2.63
C GLY A 112 8.01 -21.00 1.93
N GLY A 113 9.00 -20.35 1.29
CA GLY A 113 8.83 -19.02 0.70
C GLY A 113 7.91 -18.97 -0.52
N GLY A 114 7.82 -20.06 -1.30
CA GLY A 114 6.94 -20.12 -2.47
C GLY A 114 5.46 -20.13 -2.08
N GLU A 115 5.09 -20.94 -1.09
CA GLU A 115 3.74 -20.96 -0.52
C GLU A 115 3.39 -19.61 0.12
N ALA A 116 4.31 -19.04 0.89
CA ALA A 116 4.15 -17.73 1.50
C ALA A 116 3.88 -16.63 0.46
N LEU A 117 4.67 -16.61 -0.62
CA LEU A 117 4.53 -15.64 -1.70
C LEU A 117 3.19 -15.80 -2.42
N ALA A 118 2.77 -17.04 -2.72
CA ALA A 118 1.49 -17.32 -3.35
C ALA A 118 0.31 -16.81 -2.50
N LYS A 119 0.34 -17.04 -1.18
CA LYS A 119 -0.71 -16.59 -0.25
C LYS A 119 -0.74 -15.06 -0.10
N VAL A 120 0.42 -14.41 -0.03
CA VAL A 120 0.52 -12.93 -0.03
C VAL A 120 0.02 -12.36 -1.36
N PHE A 121 0.37 -12.97 -2.49
CA PHE A 121 -0.09 -12.53 -3.81
C PHE A 121 -1.59 -12.69 -3.97
N ALA A 122 -2.17 -13.81 -3.53
CA ALA A 122 -3.62 -14.02 -3.51
C ALA A 122 -4.34 -12.94 -2.69
N ASP A 123 -3.78 -12.53 -1.54
CA ASP A 123 -4.32 -11.42 -0.76
C ASP A 123 -4.33 -10.09 -1.55
N ARG A 124 -3.29 -9.81 -2.36
CA ARG A 124 -3.24 -8.62 -3.24
C ARG A 124 -4.27 -8.68 -4.37
N VAL A 125 -4.47 -9.86 -4.96
CA VAL A 125 -5.49 -10.05 -6.01
C VAL A 125 -6.88 -9.79 -5.45
N LEU A 126 -7.17 -10.29 -4.23
CA LEU A 126 -8.45 -10.01 -3.56
C LEU A 126 -8.66 -8.51 -3.30
N ASP A 127 -7.62 -7.79 -2.87
CA ASP A 127 -7.72 -6.33 -2.73
C ASP A 127 -8.01 -5.64 -4.07
N LEU A 128 -7.34 -6.06 -5.16
CA LEU A 128 -7.55 -5.47 -6.48
C LEU A 128 -8.98 -5.72 -6.98
N VAL A 129 -9.49 -6.94 -6.80
CA VAL A 129 -10.88 -7.30 -7.13
C VAL A 129 -11.86 -6.46 -6.30
N ALA A 130 -11.65 -6.36 -4.98
CA ALA A 130 -12.51 -5.58 -4.11
C ALA A 130 -12.55 -4.10 -4.50
N VAL A 131 -11.38 -3.49 -4.75
CA VAL A 131 -11.30 -2.09 -5.21
C VAL A 131 -11.98 -1.92 -6.56
N THR A 132 -11.73 -2.82 -7.52
CA THR A 132 -12.37 -2.76 -8.84
C THR A 132 -13.89 -2.80 -8.74
N LEU A 133 -14.43 -3.72 -7.93
CA LEU A 133 -15.87 -3.84 -7.71
C LEU A 133 -16.46 -2.60 -7.03
N LEU A 134 -15.76 -2.01 -6.05
CA LEU A 134 -16.18 -0.77 -5.41
C LEU A 134 -16.21 0.40 -6.40
N PHE A 135 -15.22 0.51 -7.28
CA PHE A 135 -15.19 1.54 -8.33
C PHE A 135 -16.32 1.36 -9.34
N ILE A 136 -16.60 0.13 -9.78
CA ILE A 136 -17.72 -0.16 -10.68
C ILE A 136 -19.05 0.21 -9.99
N ALA A 137 -19.23 -0.17 -8.72
CA ALA A 137 -20.43 0.18 -7.97
C ALA A 137 -20.57 1.71 -7.86
N ALA A 138 -19.51 2.43 -7.48
CA ALA A 138 -19.53 3.88 -7.37
C ALA A 138 -19.90 4.56 -8.71
N ALA A 139 -19.36 4.08 -9.84
CA ALA A 139 -19.68 4.60 -11.16
C ALA A 139 -21.14 4.35 -11.58
N LEU A 140 -21.76 3.26 -11.11
CA LEU A 140 -23.18 3.00 -11.36
C LEU A 140 -24.11 3.91 -10.53
N PHE A 141 -23.68 4.31 -9.32
CA PHE A 141 -24.44 5.20 -8.45
C PHE A 141 -24.27 6.70 -8.78
N PHE A 142 -23.13 7.08 -9.37
CA PHE A 142 -22.87 8.43 -9.88
C PHE A 142 -22.79 8.39 -11.41
N PRO A 143 -23.95 8.40 -12.11
CA PRO A 143 -23.95 8.66 -13.54
C PRO A 143 -23.32 10.05 -13.82
N PRO A 144 -22.68 10.24 -14.98
CA PRO A 144 -21.93 11.46 -15.33
C PRO A 144 -22.78 12.74 -15.29
#